data_AF-A0A174PS38-F1
#
_entry.id   AF-A0A174PS38-F1
#
_cell.length_a   1.000
_cell.length_b   1.000
_cell.length_c   1.000
_cell.angle_alpha   90.00
_cell.angle_beta   90.00
_cell.angle_gamma   90.00
#
_symmetry.space_group_name_H-M   'P 1'
#
loop_
_entity.id
_entity.type
_entity.pdbx_description
1 polymer ?
#
loop_
_entity_poly.entity_id
_entity_poly.type
_entity_poly.pdbx_seq_one_letter_code
_entity_poly.pdbx_strand_id
1 'polypeptide(L)'
;MLYTIPDYYHEFSCIAGKCEDTCCAGWQIVADEAALKKYKKVTGSFRKRLRRSINWKEGTFKQDKNKRCAFLNDENLCDMYTALGEKSLCRTCKMYPRHVEEFEDVREMTLSVSCPEVARILLGKKEPVRFLTYESNKEEEYDDFDPFLYSKLVDARKVMIDILQDRSKRLELRVGLVLAIAHDLQVRIKREDIFSIDDVFEKYQTEKAVQFVEAKLSEDENYAFIKKMFRNQYLMERLRDDWEPHLLEAESLLYGDIGCSASEEQCTKYKEQYTKNKQEFHTWLNTHMPDYEIWYEQLLVYFISTYFCGAVYDGEAYVKVQMAVVSVLLIHELLMAQWLKNEKMLEMEDVVDTVYRYSRELEHSDPNLNLMEKLMRRDLLSWFKKDE
;
A
#
# COMPACT_ATOMS: atom_id res chain seq x y z
N MET A 1 -22.06 -13.25 -9.02
CA MET A 1 -20.96 -12.62 -8.27
C MET A 1 -19.66 -13.39 -8.41
N LEU A 2 -18.61 -12.70 -8.87
CA LEU A 2 -17.23 -13.15 -8.97
C LEU A 2 -16.44 -12.84 -7.70
N TYR A 3 -15.48 -13.69 -7.40
CA TYR A 3 -14.51 -13.49 -6.33
C TYR A 3 -13.10 -13.67 -6.88
N THR A 4 -12.20 -12.74 -6.56
CA THR A 4 -10.79 -12.80 -6.99
C THR A 4 -9.86 -12.73 -5.79
N ILE A 5 -8.87 -13.61 -5.72
CA ILE A 5 -7.83 -13.65 -4.68
C ILE A 5 -6.44 -13.77 -5.29
N PRO A 6 -5.38 -13.24 -4.64
CA PRO A 6 -4.02 -13.58 -5.02
C PRO A 6 -3.72 -15.06 -4.71
N ASP A 7 -2.82 -15.68 -5.47
CA ASP A 7 -2.44 -17.08 -5.33
C ASP A 7 -1.83 -17.45 -3.97
N TYR A 8 -1.30 -16.47 -3.23
CA TYR A 8 -0.78 -16.62 -1.86
C TYR A 8 -1.83 -16.35 -0.76
N TYR A 9 -3.09 -16.10 -1.10
CA TYR A 9 -4.14 -15.72 -0.13
C TYR A 9 -4.32 -16.73 1.02
N HIS A 10 -4.16 -18.03 0.72
CA HIS A 10 -4.32 -19.12 1.68
C HIS A 10 -3.04 -19.46 2.45
N GLU A 11 -1.90 -18.87 2.10
CA GLU A 11 -0.64 -19.07 2.83
C GLU A 11 -0.63 -18.35 4.17
N PHE A 12 -1.41 -17.26 4.31
CA PHE A 12 -1.46 -16.47 5.52
C PHE A 12 -2.07 -17.23 6.71
N SER A 13 -1.31 -17.27 7.80
CA SER A 13 -1.78 -17.65 9.13
C SER A 13 -1.28 -16.67 10.18
N CYS A 14 -2.15 -16.25 11.09
CA CYS A 14 -1.78 -15.30 12.13
C CYS A 14 -0.79 -15.95 13.12
N ILE A 15 0.39 -15.34 13.30
CA ILE A 15 1.42 -15.80 14.25
C ILE A 15 1.12 -15.42 15.72
N ALA A 16 -0.05 -14.82 15.96
CA ALA A 16 -0.60 -14.48 17.28
C ALA A 16 0.39 -13.71 18.17
N GLY A 17 0.68 -14.21 19.37
CA GLY A 17 1.54 -13.53 20.34
C GLY A 17 3.00 -13.35 19.90
N LYS A 18 3.44 -14.03 18.82
CA LYS A 18 4.76 -13.83 18.21
C LYS A 18 4.84 -12.61 17.30
N CYS A 19 3.72 -11.99 16.97
CA CYS A 19 3.66 -10.81 16.11
C CYS A 19 4.30 -9.61 16.81
N GLU A 20 5.36 -9.09 16.21
CA GLU A 20 6.11 -7.92 16.65
C GLU A 20 5.29 -6.62 16.56
N ASP A 21 4.34 -6.54 15.60
CA ASP A 21 3.43 -5.41 15.46
C ASP A 21 1.96 -5.80 15.36
N THR A 22 1.42 -6.23 16.50
CA THR A 22 0.03 -6.69 16.64
C THR A 22 -1.01 -5.69 16.11
N CYS A 23 -1.96 -6.18 15.33
CA CYS A 23 -3.13 -5.41 14.88
C CYS A 23 -4.11 -5.07 16.01
N CYS A 24 -3.91 -5.61 17.22
CA CYS A 24 -4.70 -5.29 18.40
C CYS A 24 -4.21 -4.03 19.13
N ALA A 25 -3.34 -3.23 18.51
CA ALA A 25 -2.84 -1.96 19.04
C ALA A 25 -2.72 -0.91 17.95
N GLY A 26 -2.86 0.37 18.33
CA GLY A 26 -2.57 1.52 17.46
C GLY A 26 -3.77 2.10 16.72
N TRP A 27 -4.86 1.34 16.55
CA TRP A 27 -6.08 1.81 15.87
C TRP A 27 -7.35 1.27 16.53
N GLN A 28 -8.46 1.95 16.30
CA GLN A 28 -9.72 1.68 16.96
C GLN A 28 -10.48 0.53 16.31
N ILE A 29 -10.60 -0.60 17.01
CA ILE A 29 -11.38 -1.75 16.52
C ILE A 29 -12.87 -1.48 16.72
N VAL A 30 -13.62 -1.43 15.61
CA VAL A 30 -15.08 -1.39 15.58
C VAL A 30 -15.61 -2.83 15.55
N ALA A 31 -16.55 -3.15 16.42
CA ALA A 31 -17.26 -4.43 16.41
C ALA A 31 -18.58 -4.29 15.66
N ASP A 32 -18.81 -5.16 14.67
CA ASP A 32 -20.04 -5.21 13.91
C ASP A 32 -21.26 -5.49 14.80
N GLU A 33 -22.44 -5.07 14.33
CA GLU A 33 -23.67 -5.21 15.12
C GLU A 33 -23.99 -6.66 15.52
N ALA A 34 -23.68 -7.62 14.66
CA ALA A 34 -23.94 -9.03 14.94
C ALA A 34 -23.05 -9.51 16.09
N ALA A 35 -21.78 -9.11 16.11
CA ALA A 35 -20.86 -9.34 17.22
C ALA A 35 -21.36 -8.67 18.51
N LEU A 36 -21.79 -7.41 18.47
CA LEU A 36 -22.34 -6.72 19.65
C LEU A 36 -23.58 -7.43 20.21
N LYS A 37 -24.51 -7.87 19.35
CA LYS A 37 -25.69 -8.68 19.73
C LYS A 37 -25.27 -9.99 20.39
N LYS A 38 -24.22 -10.65 19.88
CA LYS A 38 -23.64 -11.85 20.48
C LYS A 38 -23.01 -11.56 21.85
N TYR A 39 -22.22 -10.50 21.97
CA TYR A 39 -21.53 -10.12 23.21
C TYR A 39 -22.50 -9.81 24.35
N LYS A 40 -23.68 -9.23 24.06
CA LYS A 40 -24.74 -8.99 25.07
C LYS A 40 -25.20 -10.29 25.75
N LYS A 41 -25.20 -11.40 25.01
CA LYS A 41 -25.67 -12.73 25.42
C LYS A 41 -24.59 -13.59 26.09
N VAL A 42 -23.33 -13.15 26.12
CA VAL A 42 -22.24 -13.92 26.76
C VAL A 42 -22.49 -14.06 28.25
N THR A 43 -22.41 -15.31 28.73
CA THR A 43 -22.52 -15.72 30.13
C THR A 43 -21.17 -16.23 30.65
N GLY A 44 -21.10 -16.62 31.93
CA GLY A 44 -19.88 -17.15 32.54
C GLY A 44 -18.91 -16.07 33.05
N SER A 45 -17.69 -16.50 33.41
CA SER A 45 -16.67 -15.68 34.08
C SER A 45 -16.21 -14.49 33.23
N PHE A 46 -16.10 -14.68 31.91
CA PHE A 46 -15.62 -13.64 30.99
C PHE A 46 -16.61 -12.49 30.76
N ARG A 47 -17.91 -12.68 31.07
CA ARG A 47 -18.99 -11.70 30.83
C ARG A 47 -18.68 -10.32 31.40
N LYS A 48 -18.16 -10.25 32.64
CA LYS A 48 -17.89 -8.97 33.32
C LYS A 48 -16.80 -8.18 32.60
N ARG A 49 -15.73 -8.84 32.18
CA ARG A 49 -14.63 -8.22 31.43
C ARG A 49 -15.13 -7.75 30.07
N LEU A 50 -15.76 -8.64 29.29
CA LEU A 50 -16.33 -8.31 27.97
C LEU A 50 -17.20 -7.05 28.01
N ARG A 51 -18.15 -6.97 28.96
CA ARG A 51 -19.04 -5.81 29.06
C ARG A 51 -18.33 -4.50 29.42
N ARG A 52 -17.27 -4.56 30.22
CA ARG A 52 -16.49 -3.38 30.63
C ARG A 52 -15.53 -2.92 29.53
N SER A 53 -15.04 -3.85 28.72
CA SER A 53 -14.07 -3.62 27.64
C SER A 53 -14.69 -3.11 26.33
N ILE A 54 -16.02 -2.98 26.24
CA ILE A 54 -16.71 -2.46 25.04
C ILE A 54 -17.30 -1.08 25.33
N ASN A 55 -17.09 -0.13 24.43
CA ASN A 55 -17.90 1.08 24.36
C ASN A 55 -19.17 0.76 23.56
N TRP A 56 -20.27 0.51 24.27
CA TRP A 56 -21.53 0.07 23.66
C TRP A 56 -22.25 1.16 22.86
N LYS A 57 -21.90 2.43 23.06
CA LYS A 57 -22.47 3.55 22.32
C LYS A 57 -21.85 3.64 20.93
N GLU A 58 -20.52 3.52 20.87
CA GLU A 58 -19.75 3.60 19.62
C GLU A 58 -19.60 2.24 18.93
N GLY A 59 -19.89 1.14 19.63
CA GLY A 59 -19.68 -0.21 19.11
C GLY A 59 -18.20 -0.60 19.03
N THR A 60 -17.33 0.05 19.80
CA THR A 60 -15.88 -0.10 19.74
C THR A 60 -15.31 -0.87 20.92
N PHE A 61 -14.16 -1.52 20.74
CA PHE A 61 -13.40 -2.07 21.85
C PHE A 61 -12.58 -0.96 22.52
N LYS A 62 -12.70 -0.84 23.84
CA LYS A 62 -11.90 0.11 24.60
C LYS A 62 -10.42 -0.21 24.45
N GLN A 63 -9.60 0.82 24.58
CA GLN A 63 -8.16 0.72 24.58
C GLN A 63 -7.58 1.17 25.91
N ASP A 64 -6.37 0.73 26.22
CA ASP A 64 -5.58 1.27 27.33
C ASP A 64 -4.88 2.58 26.93
N LYS A 65 -4.09 3.14 27.86
CA LYS A 65 -3.30 4.36 27.63
C LYS A 65 -2.27 4.26 26.49
N ASN A 66 -1.89 3.04 26.09
CA ASN A 66 -0.94 2.76 25.03
C ASN A 66 -1.67 2.36 23.72
N LYS A 67 -2.97 2.69 23.60
CA LYS A 67 -3.83 2.33 22.46
C LYS A 67 -3.90 0.81 22.21
N ARG A 68 -3.65 -0.04 23.22
CA ARG A 68 -3.81 -1.51 23.12
C ARG A 68 -5.26 -1.88 23.39
N CYS A 69 -5.83 -2.78 22.60
CA CYS A 69 -7.18 -3.30 22.79
C CYS A 69 -7.34 -3.93 24.19
N ALA A 70 -8.45 -3.66 24.88
CA ALA A 70 -8.72 -4.17 26.22
C ALA A 70 -8.84 -5.72 26.34
N PHE A 71 -8.82 -6.42 25.20
CA PHE A 71 -8.76 -7.88 25.15
C PHE A 71 -7.36 -8.43 24.89
N LEU A 72 -6.39 -7.59 24.50
CA LEU A 72 -5.01 -7.99 24.31
C LEU A 72 -4.31 -8.09 25.66
N ASN A 73 -3.77 -9.26 25.98
CA ASN A 73 -3.06 -9.49 27.24
C ASN A 73 -1.56 -9.18 27.13
N ASP A 74 -0.82 -9.39 28.21
CA ASP A 74 0.61 -9.10 28.30
C ASP A 74 1.47 -10.07 27.46
N GLU A 75 0.92 -11.23 27.09
CA GLU A 75 1.54 -12.20 26.17
C GLU A 75 1.16 -11.94 24.69
N ASN A 76 0.55 -10.78 24.39
CA ASN A 76 0.03 -10.40 23.07
C ASN A 76 -1.02 -11.39 22.51
N LEU A 77 -1.73 -12.11 23.37
CA LEU A 77 -2.85 -12.97 23.01
C LEU A 77 -4.19 -12.29 23.27
N CYS A 78 -5.20 -12.60 22.46
CA CYS A 78 -6.54 -12.07 22.62
C CYS A 78 -7.33 -12.91 23.63
N ASP A 79 -7.54 -12.38 24.84
CA ASP A 79 -8.26 -13.09 25.90
C ASP A 79 -9.72 -13.38 25.54
N MET A 80 -10.32 -12.60 24.63
CA MET A 80 -11.66 -12.92 24.10
C MET A 80 -11.63 -14.20 23.28
N TYR A 81 -10.63 -14.37 22.42
CA TYR A 81 -10.43 -15.59 21.65
C TYR A 81 -10.14 -16.78 22.59
N THR A 82 -9.20 -16.61 23.53
CA THR A 82 -8.82 -17.67 24.48
C THR A 82 -10.00 -18.11 25.36
N ALA A 83 -10.86 -17.18 25.79
CA ALA A 83 -11.98 -17.49 26.68
C ALA A 83 -13.25 -17.97 25.96
N LEU A 84 -13.54 -17.49 24.75
CA LEU A 84 -14.82 -17.71 24.07
C LEU A 84 -14.68 -18.47 22.73
N GLY A 85 -13.45 -18.76 22.30
CA GLY A 85 -13.12 -19.44 21.05
C GLY A 85 -13.22 -18.55 19.81
N GLU A 86 -12.66 -19.01 18.70
CA GLU A 86 -12.56 -18.30 17.40
C GLU A 86 -13.86 -17.60 16.95
N LYS A 87 -15.00 -18.26 17.14
CA LYS A 87 -16.30 -17.72 16.74
C LYS A 87 -16.63 -16.40 17.46
N SER A 88 -15.97 -16.07 18.57
CA SER A 88 -16.18 -14.84 19.33
C SER A 88 -15.71 -13.59 18.60
N LEU A 89 -14.72 -13.67 17.70
CA LEU A 89 -14.18 -12.48 17.04
C LEU A 89 -15.26 -11.75 16.20
N CYS A 90 -15.23 -10.42 16.18
CA CYS A 90 -16.04 -9.60 15.26
C CYS A 90 -15.49 -9.71 13.83
N ARG A 91 -16.25 -9.25 12.83
CA ARG A 91 -15.84 -9.23 11.41
C ARG A 91 -14.47 -8.59 11.25
N THR A 92 -14.25 -7.42 11.84
CA THR A 92 -12.97 -6.69 11.83
C THR A 92 -11.79 -7.57 12.24
N CYS A 93 -11.86 -8.21 13.41
CA CYS A 93 -10.77 -9.07 13.91
C CYS A 93 -10.63 -10.39 13.14
N LYS A 94 -11.71 -10.92 12.54
CA LYS A 94 -11.65 -12.16 11.73
C LYS A 94 -11.08 -11.93 10.35
N MET A 95 -11.39 -10.78 9.77
CA MET A 95 -11.02 -10.47 8.40
C MET A 95 -9.57 -10.03 8.33
N TYR A 96 -9.11 -9.13 9.21
CA TYR A 96 -7.74 -8.64 9.17
C TYR A 96 -6.70 -9.78 9.11
N PRO A 97 -5.72 -9.74 8.18
CA PRO A 97 -5.35 -8.66 7.26
C PRO A 97 -6.03 -8.74 5.87
N ARG A 98 -7.10 -9.52 5.72
CA ARG A 98 -7.86 -9.61 4.47
C ARG A 98 -8.63 -8.33 4.26
N HIS A 99 -8.29 -7.64 3.17
CA HIS A 99 -9.03 -6.51 2.65
C HIS A 99 -9.98 -6.99 1.55
N VAL A 100 -11.12 -6.34 1.40
CA VAL A 100 -12.12 -6.68 0.39
C VAL A 100 -12.55 -5.40 -0.31
N GLU A 101 -12.23 -5.29 -1.58
CA GLU A 101 -12.85 -4.31 -2.47
C GLU A 101 -14.17 -4.88 -2.99
N GLU A 102 -15.20 -4.06 -2.93
CA GLU A 102 -16.56 -4.41 -3.33
C GLU A 102 -16.91 -3.63 -4.60
N PHE A 103 -17.23 -4.34 -5.68
CA PHE A 103 -17.78 -3.81 -6.92
C PHE A 103 -19.10 -4.52 -7.23
N GLU A 104 -19.90 -3.99 -8.15
CA GLU A 104 -21.14 -4.66 -8.56
C GLU A 104 -20.80 -6.06 -9.09
N ASP A 105 -21.43 -7.07 -8.50
CA ASP A 105 -21.18 -8.47 -8.79
C ASP A 105 -19.72 -8.97 -8.70
N VAL A 106 -18.80 -8.20 -8.11
CA VAL A 106 -17.41 -8.63 -7.93
C VAL A 106 -16.93 -8.34 -6.50
N ARG A 107 -16.18 -9.28 -5.94
CA ARG A 107 -15.42 -9.12 -4.70
C ARG A 107 -13.96 -9.44 -4.97
N GLU A 108 -13.08 -8.51 -4.65
CA GLU A 108 -11.65 -8.70 -4.81
C GLU A 108 -11.00 -8.66 -3.45
N MET A 109 -10.36 -9.75 -3.06
CA MET A 109 -9.78 -9.89 -1.74
C MET A 109 -8.27 -9.89 -1.82
N THR A 110 -7.65 -8.99 -1.08
CA THR A 110 -6.19 -8.90 -0.94
C THR A 110 -5.79 -9.16 0.51
N LEU A 111 -4.50 -9.44 0.74
CA LEU A 111 -3.93 -9.47 2.09
C LEU A 111 -3.12 -8.19 2.25
N SER A 112 -3.50 -7.35 3.21
CA SER A 112 -2.83 -6.06 3.44
C SER A 112 -1.42 -6.27 3.96
N VAL A 113 -0.44 -5.62 3.31
CA VAL A 113 0.98 -5.68 3.70
C VAL A 113 1.28 -4.90 4.98
N SER A 114 0.29 -4.20 5.55
CA SER A 114 0.33 -3.62 6.90
C SER A 114 0.50 -4.67 8.01
N CYS A 115 0.26 -5.94 7.70
CA CYS A 115 0.58 -7.08 8.55
C CYS A 115 2.00 -7.57 8.23
N PRO A 116 2.91 -7.65 9.20
CA PRO A 116 4.28 -8.09 8.94
C PRO A 116 4.37 -9.50 8.34
N GLU A 117 3.50 -10.42 8.75
CA GLU A 117 3.50 -11.78 8.20
C GLU A 117 3.07 -11.80 6.73
N VAL A 118 2.14 -10.92 6.34
CA VAL A 118 1.75 -10.77 4.93
C VAL A 118 2.89 -10.13 4.13
N ALA A 119 3.56 -9.11 4.69
CA ALA A 119 4.74 -8.51 4.07
C ALA A 119 5.83 -9.57 3.84
N ARG A 120 6.10 -10.44 4.83
CA ARG A 120 7.05 -11.57 4.67
C ARG A 120 6.64 -12.53 3.55
N ILE A 121 5.37 -12.92 3.49
CA ILE A 121 4.86 -13.81 2.43
C ILE A 121 5.06 -13.16 1.05
N LEU A 122 4.66 -11.90 0.89
CA LEU A 122 4.74 -11.19 -0.39
C LEU A 122 6.20 -10.96 -0.82
N LEU A 123 7.05 -10.45 0.08
CA LEU A 123 8.47 -10.16 -0.20
C LEU A 123 9.31 -11.43 -0.37
N GLY A 124 8.89 -12.54 0.23
CA GLY A 124 9.50 -13.86 0.07
C GLY A 124 9.17 -14.51 -1.28
N LYS A 125 8.12 -14.06 -1.97
CA LYS A 125 7.62 -14.68 -3.20
C LYS A 125 8.47 -14.29 -4.42
N LYS A 126 9.13 -15.28 -5.03
CA LYS A 126 9.93 -15.10 -6.25
C LYS A 126 9.11 -15.17 -7.52
N GLU A 127 8.09 -16.00 -7.57
CA GLU A 127 7.23 -16.11 -8.75
C GLU A 127 6.28 -14.90 -8.87
N PRO A 128 5.94 -14.46 -10.10
CA PRO A 128 4.93 -13.42 -10.30
C PRO A 128 3.60 -13.80 -9.62
N VAL A 129 2.98 -12.86 -8.89
CA VAL A 129 1.67 -13.06 -8.27
C VAL A 129 0.62 -13.32 -9.34
N ARG A 130 -0.18 -14.38 -9.14
CA ARG A 130 -1.31 -14.72 -10.00
C ARG A 130 -2.61 -14.46 -9.25
N PHE A 131 -3.67 -14.13 -9.99
CA PHE A 131 -4.99 -13.92 -9.43
C PHE A 131 -5.91 -15.08 -9.82
N LEU A 132 -6.59 -15.64 -8.82
CA LEU A 132 -7.50 -16.77 -8.96
C LEU A 132 -8.94 -16.24 -8.85
N THR A 133 -9.78 -16.56 -9.84
CA THR A 133 -11.17 -16.11 -9.88
C THR A 133 -12.13 -17.30 -9.77
N TYR A 134 -13.21 -17.13 -9.00
CA TYR A 134 -14.28 -18.11 -8.86
C TYR A 134 -15.65 -17.45 -8.79
N GLU A 135 -16.71 -18.18 -9.17
CA GLU A 135 -18.07 -17.67 -9.28
C GLU A 135 -18.99 -18.18 -8.17
N SER A 136 -20.02 -17.39 -7.88
CA SER A 136 -21.16 -17.78 -7.05
C SER A 136 -22.46 -17.20 -7.59
N ASN A 137 -23.58 -17.82 -7.20
CA ASN A 137 -24.94 -17.44 -7.61
C ASN A 137 -25.52 -16.21 -6.87
N LYS A 138 -24.67 -15.41 -6.21
CA LYS A 138 -25.13 -14.15 -5.61
C LYS A 138 -25.15 -13.05 -6.66
N GLU A 139 -26.08 -12.12 -6.53
CA GLU A 139 -26.21 -10.96 -7.41
C GLU A 139 -26.35 -9.70 -6.56
N GLU A 140 -25.69 -8.62 -6.98
CA GLU A 140 -25.80 -7.28 -6.39
C GLU A 140 -25.91 -6.25 -7.51
N GLU A 141 -26.69 -5.20 -7.28
CA GLU A 141 -26.90 -4.09 -8.20
C GLU A 141 -26.72 -2.78 -7.41
N TYR A 142 -25.95 -1.85 -7.97
CA TYR A 142 -25.69 -0.54 -7.38
C TYR A 142 -26.13 0.55 -8.36
N ASP A 143 -26.97 1.47 -7.90
CA ASP A 143 -27.58 2.49 -8.76
C ASP A 143 -26.56 3.36 -9.52
N ASP A 144 -25.37 3.60 -8.93
CA ASP A 144 -24.34 4.51 -9.46
C ASP A 144 -23.08 3.77 -9.99
N PHE A 145 -23.18 2.48 -10.32
CA PHE A 145 -22.04 1.72 -10.86
C PHE A 145 -21.96 1.80 -12.39
N ASP A 146 -20.77 2.10 -12.92
CA ASP A 146 -20.50 2.07 -14.37
C ASP A 146 -19.83 0.73 -14.76
N PRO A 147 -20.59 -0.27 -15.23
CA PRO A 147 -20.03 -1.57 -15.59
C PRO A 147 -19.11 -1.50 -16.82
N PHE A 148 -19.30 -0.52 -17.72
CA PHE A 148 -18.45 -0.37 -18.90
C PHE A 148 -17.08 0.17 -18.51
N LEU A 149 -17.05 1.22 -17.67
CA LEU A 149 -15.79 1.73 -17.13
C LEU A 149 -15.09 0.67 -16.28
N TYR A 150 -15.80 -0.02 -15.40
CA TYR A 150 -15.21 -1.09 -14.58
C TYR A 150 -14.57 -2.18 -15.45
N SER A 151 -15.27 -2.66 -16.49
CA SER A 151 -14.72 -3.64 -17.42
C SER A 151 -13.40 -3.15 -18.03
N LYS A 152 -13.33 -1.89 -18.46
CA LYS A 152 -12.10 -1.31 -19.03
C LYS A 152 -10.98 -1.15 -17.99
N LEU A 153 -11.32 -0.84 -16.73
CA LEU A 153 -10.34 -0.80 -15.64
C LEU A 153 -9.78 -2.20 -15.34
N VAL A 154 -10.60 -3.24 -15.36
CA VAL A 154 -10.11 -4.62 -15.17
C VAL A 154 -9.13 -5.01 -16.29
N ASP A 155 -9.45 -4.70 -17.54
CA ASP A 155 -8.55 -4.93 -18.68
C ASP A 155 -7.25 -4.14 -18.58
N ALA A 156 -7.34 -2.85 -18.26
CA ALA A 156 -6.18 -1.98 -18.05
C ALA A 156 -5.27 -2.52 -16.94
N ARG A 157 -5.86 -2.93 -15.81
CA ARG A 157 -5.12 -3.51 -14.68
C ARG A 157 -4.36 -4.76 -15.09
N LYS A 158 -4.99 -5.64 -15.87
CA LYS A 158 -4.34 -6.86 -16.36
C LYS A 158 -3.11 -6.51 -17.21
N VAL A 159 -3.25 -5.57 -18.16
CA VAL A 159 -2.13 -5.11 -18.99
C VAL A 159 -1.02 -4.48 -18.15
N MET A 160 -1.38 -3.66 -17.14
CA MET A 160 -0.40 -3.07 -16.22
C MET A 160 0.35 -4.14 -15.42
N ILE A 161 -0.34 -5.15 -14.91
CA ILE A 161 0.29 -6.26 -14.17
C ILE A 161 1.18 -7.09 -15.10
N ASP A 162 0.74 -7.40 -16.32
CA ASP A 162 1.56 -8.12 -17.30
C ASP A 162 2.86 -7.36 -17.62
N ILE A 163 2.80 -6.04 -17.78
CA ILE A 163 3.98 -5.19 -17.99
C ILE A 163 4.88 -5.18 -16.74
N LEU A 164 4.28 -5.03 -15.54
CA LEU A 164 5.04 -5.07 -14.30
C LEU A 164 5.73 -6.41 -14.09
N GLN A 165 5.14 -7.52 -14.54
CA GLN A 165 5.71 -8.85 -14.34
C GLN A 165 6.68 -9.29 -15.47
N ASP A 166 6.84 -8.48 -16.53
CA ASP A 166 7.79 -8.74 -17.61
C ASP A 166 9.23 -8.38 -17.22
N ARG A 167 9.84 -9.27 -16.43
CA ARG A 167 11.22 -9.14 -15.92
C ARG A 167 12.31 -9.20 -16.99
N SER A 168 11.96 -9.33 -18.29
CA SER A 168 12.91 -9.11 -19.38
C SER A 168 13.30 -7.62 -19.53
N LYS A 169 12.50 -6.71 -18.95
CA LYS A 169 12.73 -5.26 -18.94
C LYS A 169 13.12 -4.79 -17.55
N ARG A 170 13.96 -3.75 -17.49
CA ARG A 170 14.33 -3.07 -16.23
C ARG A 170 13.09 -2.50 -15.54
N LEU A 171 13.07 -2.50 -14.21
CA LEU A 171 11.93 -2.05 -13.41
C LEU A 171 11.47 -0.63 -13.78
N GLU A 172 12.38 0.30 -14.02
CA GLU A 172 12.05 1.70 -14.33
C GLU A 172 11.25 1.82 -15.63
N LEU A 173 11.59 1.00 -16.63
CA LEU A 173 10.87 0.96 -17.90
C LEU A 173 9.47 0.38 -17.74
N ARG A 174 9.31 -0.67 -16.93
CA ARG A 174 8.00 -1.26 -16.62
C ARG A 174 7.09 -0.26 -15.92
N VAL A 175 7.63 0.45 -14.91
CA VAL A 175 6.91 1.51 -14.19
C VAL A 175 6.54 2.67 -15.11
N GLY A 176 7.48 3.10 -15.97
CA GLY A 176 7.22 4.15 -16.96
C GLY A 176 6.10 3.80 -17.94
N LEU A 177 6.07 2.56 -18.45
CA LEU A 177 5.01 2.06 -19.33
C LEU A 177 3.64 2.06 -18.64
N VAL A 178 3.59 1.61 -17.39
CA VAL A 178 2.35 1.60 -16.58
C VAL A 178 1.83 3.01 -16.33
N LEU A 179 2.70 3.95 -15.98
CA LEU A 179 2.34 5.36 -15.83
C LEU A 179 1.88 5.99 -17.16
N ALA A 180 2.49 5.58 -18.28
CA ALA A 180 2.11 6.03 -19.62
C ALA A 180 0.70 5.57 -20.01
N ILE A 181 0.40 4.29 -19.79
CA ILE A 181 -0.94 3.72 -20.01
C ILE A 181 -1.95 4.44 -19.12
N ALA A 182 -1.65 4.60 -17.83
CA ALA A 182 -2.55 5.24 -16.87
C ALA A 182 -2.86 6.69 -17.26
N HIS A 183 -1.86 7.43 -17.73
CA HIS A 183 -2.04 8.80 -18.25
C HIS A 183 -2.97 8.81 -19.47
N ASP A 184 -2.70 7.97 -20.49
CA ASP A 184 -3.49 7.96 -21.71
C ASP A 184 -4.91 7.46 -21.46
N LEU A 185 -5.09 6.46 -20.59
CA LEU A 185 -6.37 5.96 -20.09
C LEU A 185 -7.18 7.08 -19.42
N GLN A 186 -6.55 7.84 -18.52
CA GLN A 186 -7.20 8.96 -17.83
C GLN A 186 -7.73 10.03 -18.79
N VAL A 187 -7.04 10.27 -19.92
CA VAL A 187 -7.51 11.18 -20.96
C VAL A 187 -8.81 10.67 -21.62
N ARG A 188 -8.96 9.35 -21.81
CA ARG A 188 -10.16 8.75 -22.41
C ARG A 188 -11.33 8.79 -21.44
N ILE A 189 -11.09 8.44 -20.18
CA ILE A 189 -12.08 8.55 -19.10
C ILE A 189 -12.62 10.00 -19.03
N LYS A 190 -11.74 11.01 -19.01
CA LYS A 190 -12.14 12.43 -18.97
C LYS A 190 -12.89 12.92 -20.20
N ARG A 191 -12.75 12.23 -21.33
CA ARG A 191 -13.46 12.55 -22.58
C ARG A 191 -14.71 11.69 -22.78
N GLU A 192 -15.04 10.83 -21.81
CA GLU A 192 -16.12 9.83 -21.89
C GLU A 192 -15.96 8.91 -23.12
N ASP A 193 -14.71 8.72 -23.58
CA ASP A 193 -14.36 7.95 -24.77
C ASP A 193 -13.91 6.54 -24.39
N ILE A 194 -14.82 5.80 -23.75
CA ILE A 194 -14.56 4.47 -23.15
C ILE A 194 -14.19 3.44 -24.24
N PHE A 195 -14.79 3.55 -25.43
CA PHE A 195 -14.55 2.60 -26.53
C PHE A 195 -13.13 2.68 -27.09
N SER A 196 -12.50 3.86 -27.05
CA SER A 196 -11.12 4.06 -27.54
C SER A 196 -10.05 3.72 -26.49
N ILE A 197 -10.45 3.13 -25.35
CA ILE A 197 -9.50 2.66 -24.32
C ILE A 197 -8.70 1.46 -24.83
N ASP A 198 -9.30 0.57 -25.62
CA ASP A 198 -8.62 -0.62 -26.14
C ASP A 198 -7.40 -0.27 -27.00
N ASP A 199 -7.50 0.81 -27.78
CA ASP A 199 -6.38 1.35 -28.58
C ASP A 199 -5.18 1.75 -27.72
N VAL A 200 -5.42 2.17 -26.46
CA VAL A 200 -4.34 2.49 -25.50
C VAL A 200 -3.59 1.21 -25.14
N PHE A 201 -4.30 0.12 -24.87
CA PHE A 201 -3.67 -1.16 -24.51
C PHE A 201 -2.81 -1.68 -25.66
N GLU A 202 -3.36 -1.69 -26.87
CA GLU A 202 -2.64 -2.14 -28.07
C GLU A 202 -1.38 -1.30 -28.32
N LYS A 203 -1.47 0.03 -28.19
CA LYS A 203 -0.34 0.94 -28.36
C LYS A 203 0.84 0.55 -27.47
N TYR A 204 0.60 0.35 -26.17
CA TYR A 204 1.66 0.11 -25.19
C TYR A 204 2.21 -1.31 -25.15
N GLN A 205 1.61 -2.23 -25.90
CA GLN A 205 2.17 -3.56 -26.17
C GLN A 205 3.15 -3.57 -27.35
N THR A 206 3.32 -2.44 -28.05
CA THR A 206 4.24 -2.34 -29.20
C THR A 206 5.67 -1.96 -28.80
N GLU A 207 6.65 -2.46 -29.55
CA GLU A 207 8.06 -2.07 -29.41
C GLU A 207 8.29 -0.55 -29.56
N LYS A 208 7.48 0.12 -30.39
CA LYS A 208 7.56 1.58 -30.58
C LYS A 208 7.20 2.34 -29.30
N ALA A 209 6.22 1.86 -28.55
CA ALA A 209 5.84 2.49 -27.28
C ALA A 209 6.92 2.26 -26.22
N VAL A 210 7.54 1.07 -26.19
CA VAL A 210 8.69 0.78 -25.32
C VAL A 210 9.83 1.75 -25.61
N GLN A 211 10.24 1.89 -26.86
CA GLN A 211 11.30 2.82 -27.27
C GLN A 211 10.96 4.28 -26.95
N PHE A 212 9.70 4.68 -27.17
CA PHE A 212 9.25 6.04 -26.86
C PHE A 212 9.32 6.34 -25.36
N VAL A 213 8.83 5.42 -24.52
CA VAL A 213 8.88 5.57 -23.06
C VAL A 213 10.32 5.57 -22.58
N GLU A 214 11.14 4.62 -23.04
CA GLU A 214 12.55 4.51 -22.66
C GLU A 214 13.33 5.79 -22.99
N ALA A 215 13.11 6.39 -24.17
CA ALA A 215 13.73 7.65 -24.55
C ALA A 215 13.29 8.85 -23.67
N LYS A 216 12.10 8.78 -23.06
CA LYS A 216 11.54 9.84 -22.21
C LYS A 216 11.79 9.65 -20.72
N LEU A 217 12.28 8.47 -20.29
CA LEU A 217 12.70 8.25 -18.92
C LEU A 217 13.78 9.25 -18.55
N SER A 218 13.54 10.01 -17.48
CA SER A 218 14.55 10.87 -16.89
C SER A 218 15.40 10.03 -15.94
N GLU A 219 16.72 10.00 -16.15
CA GLU A 219 17.65 9.46 -15.12
C GLU A 219 17.67 10.34 -13.87
N ASP A 220 17.40 11.64 -14.03
CA ASP A 220 17.18 12.54 -12.91
C ASP A 220 15.75 12.36 -12.40
N GLU A 221 15.58 11.46 -11.45
CA GLU A 221 14.48 11.60 -10.49
C GLU A 221 14.57 12.97 -9.85
N ASN A 222 13.46 13.71 -9.89
CA ASN A 222 13.45 15.06 -9.38
C ASN A 222 13.61 15.03 -7.84
N TYR A 223 14.82 15.25 -7.34
CA TYR A 223 15.15 15.39 -5.91
C TYR A 223 14.13 16.24 -5.15
N ALA A 224 13.65 17.33 -5.76
CA ALA A 224 12.65 18.19 -5.13
C ALA A 224 11.28 17.52 -5.02
N PHE A 225 10.90 16.70 -6.00
CA PHE A 225 9.66 15.92 -5.97
C PHE A 225 9.70 14.85 -4.88
N ILE A 226 10.73 14.00 -4.85
CA ILE A 226 10.80 12.90 -3.88
C ILE A 226 10.88 13.43 -2.45
N LYS A 227 11.72 14.46 -2.22
CA LYS A 227 11.79 15.16 -0.92
C LYS A 227 10.45 15.77 -0.52
N LYS A 228 9.71 16.35 -1.46
CA LYS A 228 8.37 16.89 -1.21
C LYS A 228 7.37 15.79 -0.86
N MET A 229 7.37 14.67 -1.58
CA MET A 229 6.52 13.52 -1.28
C MET A 229 6.85 12.91 0.08
N PHE A 230 8.13 12.79 0.42
CA PHE A 230 8.56 12.34 1.72
C PHE A 230 8.00 13.23 2.83
N ARG A 231 8.12 14.56 2.69
CA ARG A 231 7.60 15.55 3.65
C ARG A 231 6.08 15.59 3.73
N ASN A 232 5.37 15.22 2.67
CA ASN A 232 3.91 15.16 2.72
C ASN A 232 3.41 14.11 3.72
N GLN A 233 4.25 13.15 4.13
CA GLN A 233 3.91 12.17 5.16
C GLN A 233 3.63 12.84 6.52
N TYR A 234 4.19 14.01 6.82
CA TYR A 234 3.85 14.77 8.04
C TYR A 234 2.44 15.35 8.05
N LEU A 235 1.77 15.39 6.90
CA LEU A 235 0.38 15.83 6.79
C LEU A 235 -0.62 14.69 7.07
N MET A 236 -0.14 13.45 7.12
CA MET A 236 -0.96 12.27 7.40
C MET A 236 -1.38 12.25 8.88
N GLU A 237 -2.57 11.72 9.13
CA GLU A 237 -2.97 11.29 10.47
C GLU A 237 -1.95 10.27 11.00
N ARG A 238 -1.42 10.55 12.19
CA ARG A 238 -0.45 9.70 12.85
C ARG A 238 -1.14 8.56 13.60
N LEU A 239 -0.92 7.33 13.17
CA LEU A 239 -1.49 6.15 13.83
C LEU A 239 -0.57 5.65 14.95
N ARG A 240 0.73 5.47 14.64
CA ARG A 240 1.77 5.12 15.61
C ARG A 240 2.50 6.36 16.13
N ASP A 241 2.67 6.42 17.45
CA ASP A 241 3.26 7.59 18.10
C ASP A 241 4.76 7.76 17.77
N ASP A 242 5.45 6.69 17.35
CA ASP A 242 6.86 6.70 16.93
C ASP A 242 7.07 7.01 15.43
N TRP A 243 5.99 7.11 14.63
CA TRP A 243 6.11 7.35 13.18
C TRP A 243 6.75 8.70 12.85
N GLU A 244 6.31 9.77 13.50
CA GLU A 244 6.86 11.12 13.27
C GLU A 244 8.35 11.22 13.68
N PRO A 245 8.78 10.74 14.87
CA PRO A 245 10.20 10.61 15.18
C PRO A 245 11.01 9.79 14.15
N HIS A 246 10.44 8.70 13.63
CA HIS A 246 11.07 7.89 12.59
C HIS A 246 11.24 8.67 11.28
N LEU A 247 10.22 9.43 10.86
CA LEU A 247 10.30 10.31 9.69
C LEU A 247 11.35 11.42 9.85
N LEU A 248 11.45 12.03 11.03
CA LEU A 248 12.43 13.09 11.30
C LEU A 248 13.87 12.57 11.19
N GLU A 249 14.13 11.39 11.75
CA GLU A 249 15.44 10.72 11.64
C GLU A 249 15.77 10.40 10.18
N ALA A 250 14.82 9.78 9.47
CA ALA A 250 14.99 9.43 8.06
C ALA A 250 15.19 10.66 7.17
N GLU A 251 14.40 11.73 7.36
CA GLU A 251 14.54 12.98 6.61
C GLU A 251 15.93 13.59 6.81
N SER A 252 16.43 13.60 8.05
CA SER A 252 17.75 14.12 8.39
C SER A 252 18.87 13.35 7.68
N LEU A 253 18.78 12.01 7.67
CA LEU A 253 19.75 11.13 7.00
C LEU A 253 19.72 11.29 5.48
N LEU A 254 18.54 11.45 4.88
CA LEU A 254 18.36 11.54 3.44
C LEU A 254 18.69 12.93 2.89
N TYR A 255 18.21 13.98 3.56
CA TYR A 255 18.10 15.31 2.97
C TYR A 255 18.78 16.43 3.76
N GLY A 256 19.44 16.10 4.89
CA GLY A 256 20.13 17.06 5.76
C GLY A 256 19.25 17.68 6.84
N ASP A 257 19.84 18.61 7.60
CA ASP A 257 19.25 19.15 8.84
C ASP A 257 17.98 19.97 8.58
N ILE A 258 16.93 19.67 9.35
CA ILE A 258 15.57 20.24 9.24
C ILE A 258 15.54 21.69 9.74
N GLY A 259 16.48 22.08 10.61
CA GLY A 259 16.47 23.36 11.32
C GLY A 259 17.32 24.49 10.73
N CYS A 260 18.09 24.25 9.66
CA CYS A 260 18.95 25.29 9.08
C CYS A 260 18.20 26.08 8.00
N SER A 261 18.28 27.42 8.06
CA SER A 261 18.00 28.29 6.91
C SER A 261 19.08 28.05 5.87
N ALA A 262 18.92 26.98 5.08
CA ALA A 262 19.95 26.50 4.20
C ALA A 262 20.32 27.58 3.17
N SER A 263 21.60 27.93 3.11
CA SER A 263 22.11 28.72 1.98
C SER A 263 21.99 27.89 0.69
N GLU A 264 22.01 28.56 -0.46
CA GLU A 264 21.99 27.88 -1.78
C GLU A 264 23.12 26.86 -1.93
N GLU A 265 24.29 27.17 -1.34
CA GLU A 265 25.44 26.27 -1.26
C GLU A 265 25.17 25.00 -0.41
N GLN A 266 24.52 25.15 0.75
CA GLN A 266 24.15 24.01 1.60
C GLN A 266 23.11 23.11 0.92
N CYS A 267 22.10 23.70 0.29
CA CYS A 267 21.11 22.97 -0.51
C CYS A 267 21.76 22.14 -1.63
N THR A 268 22.75 22.72 -2.32
CA THR A 268 23.49 22.05 -3.39
C THR A 268 24.26 20.85 -2.85
N LYS A 269 24.99 21.03 -1.74
CA LYS A 269 25.74 19.96 -1.07
C LYS A 269 24.84 18.80 -0.62
N TYR A 270 23.68 19.08 -0.04
CA TYR A 270 22.75 18.02 0.35
C TYR A 270 22.22 17.24 -0.85
N LYS A 271 21.90 17.92 -1.95
CA LYS A 271 21.47 17.27 -3.20
C LYS A 271 22.57 16.37 -3.75
N GLU A 272 23.82 16.83 -3.80
CA GLU A 272 24.96 16.03 -4.25
C GLU A 272 25.19 14.79 -3.36
N GLN A 273 25.10 14.97 -2.03
CA GLN A 273 25.24 13.87 -1.08
C GLN A 273 24.11 12.85 -1.23
N TYR A 274 22.87 13.30 -1.41
CA TYR A 274 21.72 12.44 -1.68
C TYR A 274 21.94 11.62 -2.95
N THR A 275 22.32 12.26 -4.06
CA THR A 275 22.58 11.56 -5.34
C THR A 275 23.67 10.50 -5.17
N LYS A 276 24.74 10.82 -4.44
CA LYS A 276 25.80 9.85 -4.13
C LYS A 276 25.28 8.67 -3.29
N ASN A 277 24.55 8.95 -2.21
CA ASN A 277 23.98 7.92 -1.35
C ASN A 277 23.03 7.00 -2.13
N LYS A 278 22.18 7.57 -3.00
CA LYS A 278 21.27 6.81 -3.86
C LYS A 278 22.02 5.87 -4.79
N GLN A 279 23.08 6.33 -5.45
CA GLN A 279 23.90 5.49 -6.33
C GLN A 279 24.61 4.36 -5.56
N GLU A 280 25.16 4.68 -4.38
CA GLU A 280 25.79 3.69 -3.51
C GLU A 280 24.78 2.66 -2.99
N PHE A 281 23.59 3.11 -2.57
CA PHE A 281 22.52 2.24 -2.09
C PHE A 281 22.02 1.30 -3.20
N HIS A 282 21.78 1.82 -4.40
CA HIS A 282 21.39 1.00 -5.56
C HIS A 282 22.47 -0.04 -5.92
N THR A 283 23.75 0.35 -5.89
CA THR A 283 24.87 -0.60 -6.10
C THR A 283 24.91 -1.68 -5.02
N TRP A 284 24.69 -1.27 -3.76
CA TRP A 284 24.64 -2.20 -2.63
C TRP A 284 23.47 -3.19 -2.74
N LEU A 285 22.27 -2.71 -3.09
CA LEU A 285 21.08 -3.55 -3.32
C LEU A 285 21.34 -4.61 -4.38
N ASN A 286 21.86 -4.21 -5.54
CA ASN A 286 22.21 -5.13 -6.62
C ASN A 286 23.21 -6.22 -6.19
N THR A 287 24.11 -5.89 -5.25
CA THR A 287 25.17 -6.80 -4.80
C THR A 287 24.70 -7.73 -3.67
N HIS A 288 23.96 -7.22 -2.69
CA HIS A 288 23.65 -7.93 -1.45
C HIS A 288 22.19 -8.38 -1.33
N MET A 289 21.29 -7.75 -2.08
CA MET A 289 19.85 -8.01 -2.06
C MET A 289 19.30 -8.05 -3.50
N PRO A 290 19.79 -8.96 -4.37
CA PRO A 290 19.51 -8.95 -5.81
C PRO A 290 18.02 -9.12 -6.17
N ASP A 291 17.21 -9.55 -5.21
CA ASP A 291 15.76 -9.70 -5.37
C ASP A 291 14.97 -8.39 -5.15
N TYR A 292 15.63 -7.26 -4.91
CA TYR A 292 14.94 -6.00 -4.57
C TYR A 292 13.95 -5.54 -5.66
N GLU A 293 14.26 -5.76 -6.94
CA GLU A 293 13.32 -5.43 -8.02
C GLU A 293 12.07 -6.29 -7.99
N ILE A 294 12.18 -7.55 -7.53
CA ILE A 294 11.02 -8.43 -7.33
C ILE A 294 10.18 -7.86 -6.20
N TRP A 295 10.77 -7.37 -5.10
CA TRP A 295 10.00 -6.75 -4.02
C TRP A 295 9.19 -5.55 -4.51
N TYR A 296 9.83 -4.65 -5.25
CA TYR A 296 9.17 -3.46 -5.79
C TYR A 296 8.09 -3.83 -6.81
N GLU A 297 8.34 -4.80 -7.70
CA GLU A 297 7.31 -5.37 -8.59
C GLU A 297 6.11 -5.87 -7.80
N GLN A 298 6.32 -6.72 -6.79
CA GLN A 298 5.23 -7.31 -6.01
C GLN A 298 4.44 -6.24 -5.24
N LEU A 299 5.10 -5.21 -4.72
CA LEU A 299 4.44 -4.07 -4.07
C LEU A 299 3.62 -3.23 -5.06
N LEU A 300 4.14 -2.98 -6.27
CA LEU A 300 3.40 -2.29 -7.32
C LEU A 300 2.16 -3.09 -7.74
N VAL A 301 2.30 -4.40 -7.94
CA VAL A 301 1.17 -5.30 -8.23
C VAL A 301 0.17 -5.31 -7.07
N TYR A 302 0.64 -5.31 -5.82
CA TYR A 302 -0.22 -5.21 -4.63
C TYR A 302 -1.05 -3.91 -4.63
N PHE A 303 -0.42 -2.74 -4.76
CA PHE A 303 -1.13 -1.46 -4.72
C PHE A 303 -2.07 -1.30 -5.93
N ILE A 304 -1.64 -1.69 -7.13
CA ILE A 304 -2.49 -1.65 -8.33
C ILE A 304 -3.66 -2.60 -8.20
N SER A 305 -3.44 -3.84 -7.77
CA SER A 305 -4.53 -4.81 -7.61
C SER A 305 -5.55 -4.39 -6.57
N THR A 306 -5.11 -3.73 -5.50
CA THR A 306 -5.97 -3.27 -4.41
C THR A 306 -6.74 -2.00 -4.77
N TYR A 307 -6.11 -0.96 -5.32
CA TYR A 307 -6.71 0.37 -5.37
C TYR A 307 -7.11 0.87 -6.78
N PHE A 308 -6.54 0.29 -7.84
CA PHE A 308 -6.70 0.86 -9.19
C PHE A 308 -8.14 0.84 -9.68
N CYS A 309 -8.84 -0.29 -9.52
CA CYS A 309 -10.23 -0.43 -9.98
C CYS A 309 -11.22 0.42 -9.17
N GLY A 310 -10.84 0.92 -7.99
CA GLY A 310 -11.60 1.94 -7.26
C GLY A 310 -11.81 3.22 -8.07
N ALA A 311 -11.04 3.44 -9.14
CA ALA A 311 -11.26 4.52 -10.10
C ALA A 311 -12.62 4.47 -10.81
N VAL A 312 -13.37 3.36 -10.72
CA VAL A 312 -14.76 3.31 -11.20
C VAL A 312 -15.64 4.32 -10.45
N TYR A 313 -15.33 4.61 -9.18
CA TYR A 313 -16.14 5.46 -8.31
C TYR A 313 -15.81 6.95 -8.41
N ASP A 314 -14.58 7.31 -8.79
CA ASP A 314 -14.12 8.72 -8.83
C ASP A 314 -13.53 9.16 -10.18
N GLY A 315 -13.34 8.24 -11.12
CA GLY A 315 -12.78 8.49 -12.45
C GLY A 315 -11.28 8.78 -12.46
N GLU A 316 -10.56 8.57 -11.36
CA GLU A 316 -9.17 9.05 -11.17
C GLU A 316 -8.13 7.93 -11.36
N ALA A 317 -8.20 7.22 -12.48
CA ALA A 317 -7.33 6.09 -12.78
C ALA A 317 -5.82 6.43 -12.74
N TYR A 318 -5.42 7.61 -13.24
CA TYR A 318 -3.99 8.00 -13.21
C TYR A 318 -3.51 8.25 -11.78
N VAL A 319 -4.36 8.85 -10.95
CA VAL A 319 -4.07 9.13 -9.53
C VAL A 319 -3.81 7.83 -8.77
N LYS A 320 -4.63 6.79 -8.99
CA LYS A 320 -4.43 5.48 -8.33
C LYS A 320 -3.09 4.85 -8.70
N VAL A 321 -2.67 4.94 -9.96
CA VAL A 321 -1.36 4.42 -10.41
C VAL A 321 -0.21 5.25 -9.86
N GLN A 322 -0.34 6.58 -9.85
CA GLN A 322 0.67 7.46 -9.23
C GLN A 322 0.82 7.16 -7.74
N MET A 323 -0.29 6.91 -7.03
CA MET A 323 -0.26 6.51 -5.62
C MET A 323 0.54 5.21 -5.45
N ALA A 324 0.27 4.17 -6.24
CA ALA A 324 1.01 2.92 -6.19
C ALA A 324 2.52 3.13 -6.39
N VAL A 325 2.91 3.92 -7.39
CA VAL A 325 4.33 4.21 -7.67
C VAL A 325 4.97 5.03 -6.56
N VAL A 326 4.33 6.11 -6.11
CA VAL A 326 4.89 6.95 -5.05
C VAL A 326 4.97 6.19 -3.72
N SER A 327 4.04 5.29 -3.43
CA SER A 327 4.14 4.42 -2.25
C SER A 327 5.39 3.55 -2.29
N VAL A 328 5.70 2.93 -3.42
CA VAL A 328 6.94 2.13 -3.55
C VAL A 328 8.19 3.01 -3.53
N LEU A 329 8.14 4.23 -4.08
CA LEU A 329 9.24 5.20 -3.97
C LEU A 329 9.47 5.64 -2.52
N LEU A 330 8.41 5.89 -1.74
CA LEU A 330 8.55 6.25 -0.32
C LEU A 330 9.09 5.10 0.51
N ILE A 331 8.67 3.87 0.23
CA ILE A 331 9.27 2.66 0.82
C ILE A 331 10.77 2.59 0.48
N HIS A 332 11.16 2.84 -0.78
CA HIS A 332 12.56 2.88 -1.18
C HIS A 332 13.39 3.94 -0.41
N GLU A 333 12.85 5.15 -0.25
CA GLU A 333 13.50 6.21 0.51
C GLU A 333 13.69 5.83 1.99
N LEU A 334 12.67 5.23 2.61
CA LEU A 334 12.74 4.75 4.00
C LEU A 334 13.77 3.62 4.15
N LEU A 335 13.87 2.71 3.17
CA LEU A 335 14.92 1.68 3.17
C LEU A 335 16.32 2.29 3.06
N MET A 336 16.50 3.31 2.20
CA MET A 336 17.78 4.01 2.08
C MET A 336 18.14 4.72 3.40
N ALA A 337 17.18 5.34 4.06
CA ALA A 337 17.39 5.95 5.37
C ALA A 337 17.79 4.92 6.43
N GLN A 338 17.09 3.79 6.49
CA GLN A 338 17.42 2.68 7.39
C GLN A 338 18.80 2.10 7.10
N TRP A 339 19.17 1.98 5.83
CA TRP A 339 20.51 1.56 5.40
C TRP A 339 21.60 2.53 5.87
N LEU A 340 21.37 3.85 5.73
CA LEU A 340 22.30 4.87 6.24
C LEU A 340 22.43 4.81 7.76
N LYS A 341 21.32 4.60 8.46
CA LYS A 341 21.28 4.45 9.92
C LYS A 341 22.07 3.23 10.40
N ASN A 342 21.96 2.12 9.68
CA ASN A 342 22.56 0.83 10.03
C ASN A 342 23.96 0.64 9.40
N GLU A 343 24.74 1.72 9.31
CA GLU A 343 26.12 1.69 8.79
C GLU A 343 26.25 1.02 7.40
N LYS A 344 25.27 1.27 6.52
CA LYS A 344 25.19 0.76 5.15
C LYS A 344 24.93 -0.75 5.06
N MET A 345 24.08 -1.26 5.94
CA MET A 345 23.59 -2.63 5.92
C MET A 345 22.07 -2.67 6.09
N LEU A 346 21.42 -3.65 5.46
CA LEU A 346 20.03 -4.01 5.70
C LEU A 346 19.93 -5.52 5.83
N GLU A 347 19.02 -5.98 6.68
CA GLU A 347 18.54 -7.36 6.72
C GLU A 347 17.13 -7.45 6.14
N MET A 348 16.68 -8.67 5.82
CA MET A 348 15.31 -8.87 5.32
C MET A 348 14.24 -8.35 6.29
N GLU A 349 14.51 -8.40 7.59
CA GLU A 349 13.59 -7.91 8.60
C GLU A 349 13.47 -6.37 8.54
N ASP A 350 14.52 -5.63 8.20
CA ASP A 350 14.44 -4.18 7.97
C ASP A 350 13.52 -3.86 6.77
N VAL A 351 13.56 -4.71 5.74
CA VAL A 351 12.71 -4.55 4.54
C VAL A 351 11.24 -4.79 4.89
N VAL A 352 10.97 -5.87 5.62
CA VAL A 352 9.63 -6.20 6.12
C VAL A 352 9.11 -5.07 7.02
N ASP A 353 9.94 -4.60 7.97
CA ASP A 353 9.61 -3.50 8.90
C ASP A 353 9.18 -2.24 8.17
N THR A 354 9.98 -1.82 7.20
CA THR A 354 9.72 -0.60 6.43
C THR A 354 8.40 -0.71 5.66
N VAL A 355 8.15 -1.86 5.00
CA VAL A 355 6.94 -2.08 4.20
C VAL A 355 5.68 -2.06 5.07
N TYR A 356 5.63 -2.84 6.15
CA TYR A 356 4.41 -2.94 6.93
C TYR A 356 4.11 -1.66 7.71
N ARG A 357 5.14 -0.95 8.20
CA ARG A 357 4.96 0.33 8.92
C ARG A 357 4.43 1.41 8.00
N TYR A 358 5.02 1.57 6.80
CA TYR A 358 4.52 2.51 5.80
C TYR A 358 3.07 2.19 5.40
N SER A 359 2.80 0.93 5.04
CA SER A 359 1.46 0.48 4.64
C SER A 359 0.44 0.69 5.75
N ARG A 360 0.80 0.48 7.02
CA ARG A 360 -0.08 0.75 8.15
C ARG A 360 -0.48 2.21 8.25
N GLU A 361 0.50 3.12 8.22
CA GLU A 361 0.23 4.56 8.30
C GLU A 361 -0.60 5.05 7.12
N LEU A 362 -0.39 4.51 5.91
CA LEU A 362 -1.19 4.85 4.75
C LEU A 362 -2.60 4.24 4.79
N GLU A 363 -2.70 2.91 4.91
CA GLU A 363 -3.91 2.14 4.58
C GLU A 363 -4.88 1.97 5.75
N HIS A 364 -4.45 2.18 7.00
CA HIS A 364 -5.36 2.09 8.17
C HIS A 364 -6.08 3.40 8.48
N SER A 365 -5.95 4.41 7.61
CA SER A 365 -6.61 5.70 7.72
C SER A 365 -7.17 6.14 6.37
N ASP A 366 -8.50 6.11 6.23
CA ASP A 366 -9.18 6.67 5.06
C ASP A 366 -8.79 8.14 4.82
N PRO A 367 -8.63 9.00 5.86
CA PRO A 367 -8.04 10.33 5.68
C PRO A 367 -6.67 10.33 4.98
N ASN A 368 -5.79 9.37 5.28
CA ASN A 368 -4.46 9.28 4.69
C ASN A 368 -4.50 8.83 3.23
N LEU A 369 -5.32 7.82 2.90
CA LEU A 369 -5.58 7.42 1.50
C LEU A 369 -6.12 8.61 0.68
N ASN A 370 -7.15 9.30 1.20
CA ASN A 370 -7.74 10.46 0.55
C ASN A 370 -6.75 11.63 0.39
N LEU A 371 -5.91 11.86 1.41
CA LEU A 371 -4.85 12.87 1.34
C LEU A 371 -3.84 12.50 0.24
N MET A 372 -3.41 11.25 0.18
CA MET A 372 -2.44 10.79 -0.82
C MET A 372 -2.98 10.98 -2.24
N GLU A 373 -4.24 10.64 -2.49
CA GLU A 373 -4.88 10.90 -3.78
C GLU A 373 -4.96 12.39 -4.12
N LYS A 374 -5.33 13.23 -3.14
CA LYS A 374 -5.36 14.68 -3.33
C LYS A 374 -3.99 15.24 -3.67
N LEU A 375 -2.93 14.72 -3.05
CA LEU A 375 -1.56 15.10 -3.34
C LEU A 375 -1.17 14.68 -4.75
N MET A 376 -1.51 13.45 -5.17
CA MET A 376 -1.24 12.97 -6.53
C MET A 376 -1.98 13.79 -7.60
N ARG A 377 -3.22 14.25 -7.33
CA ARG A 377 -3.94 15.17 -8.24
C ARG A 377 -3.23 16.52 -8.42
N ARG A 378 -2.63 17.05 -7.36
CA ARG A 378 -1.97 18.37 -7.36
C ARG A 378 -0.54 18.31 -7.87
N ASP A 379 0.21 17.34 -7.37
CA ASP A 379 1.65 17.20 -7.55
C ASP A 379 1.92 15.93 -8.38
N LEU A 380 1.59 16.01 -9.67
CA LEU A 380 1.75 14.89 -10.57
C LEU A 380 3.22 14.44 -10.62
N LEU A 381 3.44 13.14 -10.46
CA LEU A 381 4.73 12.50 -10.71
C LEU A 381 5.18 12.85 -12.13
N SER A 382 6.28 13.59 -12.24
CA SER A 382 6.91 13.91 -13.51
C SER A 382 7.89 12.80 -13.86
N TRP A 383 7.39 11.72 -14.47
CA TRP A 383 8.19 10.56 -14.87
C TRP A 383 8.70 10.62 -16.31
N PHE A 384 8.26 11.63 -17.08
CA PHE A 384 8.70 11.90 -18.44
C PHE A 384 9.33 13.29 -18.55
N LYS A 385 10.37 13.43 -19.38
CA LYS A 385 10.85 14.75 -19.81
C LYS A 385 9.74 15.45 -20.61
N LYS A 386 9.34 16.64 -20.17
CA LYS A 386 8.53 17.54 -20.99
C LYS A 386 9.44 18.06 -22.09
N ASP A 387 9.01 17.96 -23.34
CA ASP A 387 9.71 18.59 -24.45
C ASP A 387 9.72 20.12 -24.16
N GLU A 388 10.91 20.74 -24.17
CA GLU A 388 11.08 22.20 -23.97
C GLU A 388 10.39 23.03 -25.06
#